data_AF-A0A6G9AER4-F1
#
_entry.id   AF-A0A6G9AER4-F1
#
_cell.length_a   1.000
_cell.length_b   1.000
_cell.length_c   1.000
_cell.angle_alpha   90.00
_cell.angle_beta   90.00
_cell.angle_gamma   90.00
#
_symmetry.space_group_name_H-M   'P 1'
#
loop_
_entity.id
_entity.type
_entity.pdbx_description
1 polymer ?
#
loop_
_entity_poly.entity_id
_entity_poly.type
_entity_poly.pdbx_seq_one_letter_code
_entity_poly.pdbx_strand_id
1 'polypeptide(L)'
;MMCTQDIIDTLAGIEPGSALDAVRARRLQARENAQKSYLSLFEPIDAGDVSLLERAAVAAFVTGLHGESPVATFYREKLAASAGGAALLESIDAEIARGKTSGPYGSYPAGPLSVENTAGLIYRVSAASKPALGTRLAAALEHAHLLVFRPRDAAAADMKALLDAGWSATGIVTFSQLVAFLSFQVRVVSGLRTLAAVNAQKEAAS
;
A
#
# COMPACT_ATOMS: atom_id res chain seq x y z
N MET A 1 6.45 20.34 23.47
CA MET A 1 6.08 18.98 23.02
C MET A 1 6.10 19.03 21.50
N MET A 2 7.12 18.50 20.85
CA MET A 2 7.15 18.44 19.38
C MET A 2 5.98 17.52 18.97
N CYS A 3 4.94 18.08 18.37
CA CYS A 3 3.88 17.26 17.79
C CYS A 3 4.53 16.44 16.68
N THR A 4 4.73 15.15 16.92
CA THR A 4 5.15 14.22 15.87
C THR A 4 4.16 14.38 14.71
N GLN A 5 4.70 14.75 13.55
CA GLN A 5 3.91 15.03 12.36
C GLN A 5 3.20 13.73 11.94
N ASP A 6 1.85 13.74 11.91
CA ASP A 6 1.05 12.57 11.51
C ASP A 6 1.23 12.32 10.01
N ILE A 7 1.57 11.08 9.64
CA ILE A 7 1.89 10.76 8.25
C ILE A 7 0.71 10.98 7.30
N ILE A 8 -0.53 10.75 7.75
CA ILE A 8 -1.71 10.94 6.91
C ILE A 8 -1.98 12.44 6.75
N ASP A 9 -1.81 13.24 7.80
CA ASP A 9 -1.94 14.71 7.72
C ASP A 9 -0.92 15.30 6.75
N THR A 10 0.34 14.87 6.82
CA THR A 10 1.39 15.25 5.87
C THR A 10 1.02 14.91 4.44
N LEU A 11 0.63 13.66 4.18
CA LEU A 11 0.31 13.19 2.82
C LEU A 11 -0.99 13.80 2.28
N ALA A 12 -1.92 14.17 3.16
CA ALA A 12 -3.13 14.88 2.79
C ALA A 12 -2.90 16.38 2.56
N GLY A 13 -1.80 16.95 3.08
CA GLY A 13 -1.55 18.40 3.05
C GLY A 13 -2.45 19.15 4.04
N ILE A 14 -2.70 18.56 5.21
CA ILE A 14 -3.50 19.17 6.27
C ILE A 14 -2.59 20.06 7.11
N GLU A 15 -2.83 21.36 7.01
CA GLU A 15 -2.12 22.36 7.83
C GLU A 15 -2.70 22.41 9.26
N PRO A 16 -1.85 22.54 10.30
CA PRO A 16 -2.29 22.76 11.67
C PRO A 16 -3.24 23.96 11.78
N GLY A 17 -4.36 23.79 12.49
CA GLY A 17 -5.38 24.83 12.65
C GLY A 17 -6.37 24.96 11.49
N SER A 18 -6.21 24.20 10.40
CA SER A 18 -7.20 24.14 9.32
C SER A 18 -8.52 23.49 9.77
N ALA A 19 -9.59 23.70 9.00
CA ALA A 19 -10.88 23.05 9.26
C ALA A 19 -10.78 21.51 9.30
N LEU A 20 -9.94 20.92 8.43
CA LEU A 20 -9.70 19.48 8.43
C LEU A 20 -8.88 19.00 9.62
N ASP A 21 -7.88 19.78 10.08
CA ASP A 21 -7.14 19.47 11.31
C ASP A 21 -8.10 19.44 12.52
N ALA A 22 -9.02 20.40 12.63
CA ALA A 22 -10.05 20.41 13.67
C ALA A 22 -10.99 19.20 13.61
N VAL A 23 -11.36 18.73 12.42
CA VAL A 23 -12.16 17.51 12.25
C VAL A 23 -11.37 16.29 12.70
N ARG A 24 -10.08 16.19 12.34
CA ARG A 24 -9.22 15.07 12.73
C ARG A 24 -8.91 15.07 14.22
N ALA A 25 -8.79 16.23 14.86
CA ALA A 25 -8.65 16.37 16.29
C ALA A 25 -9.86 15.86 17.09
N ARG A 26 -11.03 15.67 16.46
CA ARG A 26 -12.18 15.00 17.11
C ARG A 26 -12.04 13.47 17.16
N ARG A 27 -11.06 12.90 16.45
CA ARG A 27 -10.80 11.45 16.39
C ARG A 27 -9.34 11.13 16.70
N LEU A 28 -8.81 11.73 17.78
CA LEU A 28 -7.40 11.58 18.21
C LEU A 28 -6.95 10.12 18.23
N GLN A 29 -7.75 9.22 18.83
CA GLN A 29 -7.39 7.80 18.89
C GLN A 29 -7.16 7.17 17.51
N ALA A 30 -7.97 7.52 16.52
CA ALA A 30 -7.81 6.99 15.16
C ALA A 30 -6.56 7.55 14.48
N ARG A 31 -6.26 8.84 14.70
CA ARG A 31 -5.03 9.50 14.22
C ARG A 31 -3.80 8.85 14.85
N GLU A 32 -3.75 8.75 16.18
CA GLU A 32 -2.64 8.13 16.91
C GLU A 32 -2.43 6.66 16.54
N ASN A 33 -3.51 5.89 16.41
CA ASN A 33 -3.40 4.47 16.05
C ASN A 33 -2.86 4.31 14.62
N ALA A 34 -3.29 5.14 13.66
CA ALA A 34 -2.75 5.11 12.31
C ALA A 34 -1.26 5.46 12.28
N GLN A 35 -0.83 6.46 13.05
CA GLN A 35 0.59 6.80 13.18
C GLN A 35 1.40 5.66 13.80
N LYS A 36 0.89 5.02 14.86
CA LYS A 36 1.54 3.86 15.49
C LYS A 36 1.63 2.68 14.52
N SER A 37 0.61 2.43 13.71
CA SER A 37 0.65 1.41 12.66
C SER A 37 1.73 1.72 11.62
N TYR A 38 1.84 2.98 11.17
CA TYR A 38 2.92 3.39 10.26
C TYR A 38 4.30 3.11 10.87
N LEU A 39 4.54 3.56 12.11
CA LEU A 39 5.82 3.36 12.79
C LEU A 39 6.14 1.87 12.97
N SER A 40 5.18 1.06 13.40
CA SER A 40 5.40 -0.38 13.55
C SER A 40 5.71 -1.09 12.22
N LEU A 41 5.24 -0.56 11.09
CA LEU A 41 5.41 -1.16 9.77
C LEU A 41 6.66 -0.65 9.03
N PHE A 42 7.08 0.60 9.25
CA PHE A 42 8.18 1.23 8.51
C PHE A 42 9.40 1.60 9.37
N GLU A 43 9.24 1.62 10.69
CA GLU A 43 10.29 1.86 11.69
C GLU A 43 10.22 0.78 12.79
N PRO A 44 10.22 -0.51 12.43
CA PRO A 44 10.10 -1.59 13.41
C PRO A 44 11.36 -1.70 14.27
N ILE A 45 11.19 -2.21 15.49
CA ILE A 45 12.31 -2.56 16.39
C ILE A 45 13.16 -3.67 15.76
N ASP A 46 12.52 -4.62 15.07
CA ASP A 46 13.15 -5.72 14.36
C ASP A 46 12.63 -5.83 12.92
N ALA A 47 13.56 -5.84 11.97
CA ALA A 47 13.30 -5.97 10.54
C ALA A 47 13.78 -7.33 9.97
N GLY A 48 14.00 -8.34 10.83
CA GLY A 48 14.55 -9.65 10.44
C GLY A 48 13.65 -10.46 9.49
N ASP A 49 12.34 -10.52 9.74
CA ASP A 49 11.41 -11.29 8.89
C ASP A 49 11.09 -10.59 7.57
N VAL A 50 11.07 -9.26 7.57
CA VAL A 50 10.81 -8.40 6.41
C VAL A 50 11.70 -7.18 6.51
N SER A 51 12.68 -7.09 5.62
CA SER A 51 13.66 -6.01 5.59
C SER A 51 13.02 -4.65 5.29
N LEU A 52 13.70 -3.56 5.66
CA LEU A 52 13.27 -2.21 5.32
C LEU A 52 13.17 -1.98 3.80
N LEU A 53 14.07 -2.59 3.03
CA LEU A 53 14.06 -2.51 1.58
C LEU A 53 12.82 -3.20 0.99
N GLU A 54 12.49 -4.41 1.45
CA GLU A 54 11.27 -5.12 1.00
C GLU A 54 10.01 -4.35 1.35
N ARG A 55 9.93 -3.80 2.56
CA ARG A 55 8.80 -2.94 2.98
C ARG A 55 8.65 -1.73 2.07
N ALA A 56 9.75 -1.05 1.76
CA ALA A 56 9.74 0.12 0.87
C ALA A 56 9.35 -0.27 -0.57
N ALA A 57 9.87 -1.38 -1.09
CA ALA A 57 9.57 -1.86 -2.44
C ALA A 57 8.10 -2.27 -2.60
N VAL A 58 7.56 -3.03 -1.64
CA VAL A 58 6.14 -3.40 -1.60
C VAL A 58 5.27 -2.15 -1.46
N ALA A 59 5.69 -1.17 -0.64
CA ALA A 59 4.94 0.06 -0.47
C ALA A 59 4.88 0.91 -1.74
N ALA A 60 6.02 1.09 -2.42
CA ALA A 60 6.08 1.77 -3.71
C ALA A 60 5.18 1.07 -4.74
N PHE A 61 5.25 -0.25 -4.84
CA PHE A 61 4.41 -1.04 -5.74
C PHE A 61 2.91 -0.88 -5.42
N VAL A 62 2.48 -1.18 -4.19
CA VAL A 62 1.06 -1.13 -3.80
C VAL A 62 0.47 0.26 -3.98
N THR A 63 1.19 1.31 -3.56
CA THR A 63 0.67 2.67 -3.68
C THR A 63 0.69 3.16 -5.13
N GLY A 64 1.68 2.76 -5.93
CA GLY A 64 1.71 3.02 -7.37
C GLY A 64 0.57 2.35 -8.14
N LEU A 65 0.11 1.16 -7.73
CA LEU A 65 -1.06 0.49 -8.31
C LEU A 65 -2.36 1.29 -8.16
N HIS A 66 -2.44 2.15 -7.14
CA HIS A 66 -3.61 3.01 -6.90
C HIS A 66 -3.55 4.33 -7.70
N GLY A 67 -2.49 4.56 -8.48
CA GLY A 67 -2.31 5.74 -9.31
C GLY A 67 -1.42 6.82 -8.70
N GLU A 68 -1.16 7.86 -9.48
CA GLU A 68 -0.32 8.98 -9.08
C GLU A 68 -0.96 9.76 -7.93
N SER A 69 -0.24 9.88 -6.83
CA SER A 69 -0.70 10.57 -5.63
C SER A 69 0.50 11.00 -4.77
N PRO A 70 0.29 11.91 -3.79
CA PRO A 70 1.31 12.22 -2.80
C PRO A 70 1.79 10.98 -2.03
N VAL A 71 0.90 10.01 -1.81
CA VAL A 71 1.23 8.74 -1.14
C VAL A 71 2.17 7.88 -2.00
N ALA A 72 1.85 7.74 -3.30
CA ALA A 72 2.71 7.00 -4.24
C ALA A 72 4.09 7.66 -4.38
N THR A 73 4.12 8.99 -4.46
CA THR A 73 5.38 9.76 -4.53
C THR A 73 6.23 9.51 -3.29
N PHE A 74 5.62 9.62 -2.09
CA PHE A 74 6.31 9.41 -0.82
C PHE A 74 6.93 8.01 -0.71
N TYR A 75 6.23 6.95 -1.08
CA TYR A 75 6.77 5.60 -0.98
C TYR A 75 7.79 5.27 -2.07
N ARG A 76 7.67 5.88 -3.26
CA ARG A 76 8.70 5.81 -4.29
C ARG A 76 10.00 6.47 -3.83
N GLU A 77 9.90 7.66 -3.22
CA GLU A 77 11.06 8.35 -2.61
C GLU A 77 11.65 7.57 -1.44
N LYS A 78 10.81 6.96 -0.59
CA LYS A 78 11.26 6.08 0.50
C LYS A 78 12.04 4.88 -0.04
N LEU A 79 11.59 4.26 -1.13
CA LEU A 79 12.35 3.20 -1.81
C LEU A 79 13.67 3.74 -2.34
N ALA A 80 13.66 4.88 -3.04
CA ALA A 80 14.88 5.49 -3.58
C ALA A 80 15.95 5.78 -2.50
N ALA A 81 15.51 6.20 -1.31
CA ALA A 81 16.37 6.51 -0.17
C ALA A 81 16.83 5.26 0.62
N SER A 82 16.21 4.10 0.39
CA SER A 82 16.58 2.85 1.07
C SER A 82 17.87 2.27 0.50
N ALA A 83 18.71 1.67 1.34
CA ALA A 83 19.92 0.99 0.89
C ALA A 83 19.58 -0.09 -0.15
N GLY A 84 20.14 0.03 -1.37
CA GLY A 84 19.84 -0.86 -2.51
C GLY A 84 18.55 -0.54 -3.27
N GLY A 85 17.74 0.42 -2.82
CA GLY A 85 16.43 0.71 -3.40
C GLY A 85 16.47 1.45 -4.73
N ALA A 86 17.50 2.28 -4.97
CA ALA A 86 17.69 2.94 -6.27
C ALA A 86 17.80 1.93 -7.43
N ALA A 87 18.41 0.77 -7.20
CA ALA A 87 18.53 -0.29 -8.21
C ALA A 87 17.20 -0.99 -8.52
N LEU A 88 16.20 -0.89 -7.64
CA LEU A 88 14.90 -1.52 -7.81
C LEU A 88 13.86 -0.60 -8.46
N LEU A 89 14.07 0.73 -8.45
CA LEU A 89 13.08 1.71 -8.91
C LEU A 89 12.55 1.42 -10.31
N GLU A 90 13.43 1.19 -11.27
CA GLU A 90 13.03 0.93 -12.66
C GLU A 90 12.17 -0.33 -12.78
N SER A 91 12.57 -1.41 -12.10
CA SER A 91 11.80 -2.67 -12.09
C SER A 91 10.45 -2.50 -11.40
N ILE A 92 10.38 -1.76 -10.29
CA ILE A 92 9.13 -1.50 -9.57
C ILE A 92 8.20 -0.61 -10.41
N ASP A 93 8.71 0.46 -11.03
CA ASP A 93 7.92 1.35 -11.89
C ASP A 93 7.35 0.59 -13.11
N ALA A 94 8.16 -0.28 -13.73
CA ALA A 94 7.72 -1.13 -14.84
C ALA A 94 6.64 -2.14 -14.41
N GLU A 95 6.80 -2.77 -13.25
CA GLU A 95 5.82 -3.72 -12.72
C GLU A 95 4.53 -3.02 -12.24
N ILE A 96 4.60 -1.80 -11.69
CA ILE A 96 3.42 -0.97 -11.43
C ILE A 96 2.66 -0.75 -12.73
N ALA A 97 3.33 -0.33 -13.81
CA ALA A 97 2.69 -0.09 -15.10
C ALA A 97 2.00 -1.34 -15.65
N ARG A 98 2.61 -2.52 -15.48
CA ARG A 98 2.03 -3.82 -15.89
C ARG A 98 0.87 -4.27 -15.00
N GLY A 99 0.94 -3.97 -13.70
CA GLY A 99 -0.06 -4.38 -12.71
C GLY A 99 -1.29 -3.47 -12.63
N LYS A 100 -1.24 -2.27 -13.24
CA LYS A 100 -2.36 -1.32 -13.25
C LYS A 100 -3.64 -1.95 -13.81
N THR A 101 -4.70 -1.93 -13.01
CA THR A 101 -6.03 -2.44 -13.35
C THR A 101 -7.07 -1.79 -12.41
N SER A 102 -8.35 -2.16 -12.56
CA SER A 102 -9.43 -1.76 -11.67
C SER A 102 -10.11 -3.01 -11.10
N GLY A 103 -10.39 -2.99 -9.79
CA GLY A 103 -11.03 -4.07 -9.06
C GLY A 103 -11.88 -3.54 -7.88
N PRO A 104 -12.38 -4.40 -6.99
CA PRO A 104 -12.03 -5.81 -6.88
C PRO A 104 -12.74 -6.70 -7.91
N TYR A 105 -12.04 -7.73 -8.37
CA TYR A 105 -12.56 -8.81 -9.20
C TYR A 105 -12.19 -10.18 -8.58
N GLY A 106 -12.60 -11.28 -9.21
CA GLY A 106 -12.39 -12.64 -8.71
C GLY A 106 -13.68 -13.44 -8.68
N SER A 107 -13.61 -14.60 -8.02
CA SER A 107 -14.66 -15.63 -8.04
C SER A 107 -15.17 -15.97 -6.64
N TYR A 108 -16.46 -16.26 -6.54
CA TYR A 108 -17.09 -16.93 -5.41
C TYR A 108 -17.22 -18.44 -5.68
N PRO A 109 -17.24 -19.27 -4.62
CA PRO A 109 -17.73 -20.64 -4.73
C PRO A 109 -19.11 -20.70 -5.38
N ALA A 110 -19.44 -21.84 -6.00
CA ALA A 110 -20.75 -22.04 -6.63
C ALA A 110 -21.88 -21.72 -5.63
N GLY A 111 -22.76 -20.79 -6.00
CA GLY A 111 -23.80 -20.26 -5.12
C GLY A 111 -24.33 -18.89 -5.55
N PRO A 112 -25.22 -18.26 -4.76
CA PRO A 112 -25.89 -17.01 -5.16
C PRO A 112 -24.95 -15.84 -5.48
N LEU A 113 -23.81 -15.76 -4.78
CA LEU A 113 -22.82 -14.70 -5.00
C LEU A 113 -21.99 -14.90 -6.28
N SER A 114 -22.04 -16.06 -6.92
CA SER A 114 -21.29 -16.31 -8.17
C SER A 114 -21.70 -15.39 -9.33
N VAL A 115 -22.87 -14.75 -9.25
CA VAL A 115 -23.31 -13.71 -10.19
C VAL A 115 -22.45 -12.45 -10.12
N GLU A 116 -21.72 -12.24 -9.02
CA GLU A 116 -20.78 -11.13 -8.83
C GLU A 116 -19.35 -11.47 -9.26
N ASN A 117 -19.15 -12.62 -9.92
CA ASN A 117 -17.84 -13.01 -10.44
C ASN A 117 -17.42 -12.08 -11.56
N THR A 118 -16.22 -11.53 -11.45
CA THR A 118 -15.63 -10.66 -12.49
C THR A 118 -14.26 -11.21 -12.83
N ALA A 119 -13.99 -11.45 -14.12
CA ALA A 119 -12.65 -11.80 -14.56
C ALA A 119 -11.76 -10.55 -14.55
N GLY A 120 -10.48 -10.73 -14.22
CA GLY A 120 -9.51 -9.64 -14.26
C GLY A 120 -8.08 -10.15 -14.33
N LEU A 121 -7.13 -9.21 -14.27
CA LEU A 121 -5.71 -9.50 -14.43
C LEU A 121 -5.19 -10.45 -13.33
N ILE A 122 -4.62 -11.59 -13.74
CA ILE A 122 -3.78 -12.41 -12.87
C ILE A 122 -2.35 -11.96 -13.07
N TYR A 123 -1.91 -11.03 -12.23
CA TYR A 123 -0.58 -10.44 -12.35
C TYR A 123 0.54 -11.44 -11.99
N ARG A 124 1.60 -11.40 -12.79
CA ARG A 124 2.87 -12.11 -12.60
C ARG A 124 4.00 -11.17 -12.95
N VAL A 125 5.05 -11.18 -12.14
CA VAL A 125 6.25 -10.37 -12.36
C VAL A 125 6.90 -10.81 -13.68
N SER A 126 7.30 -9.83 -14.49
CA SER A 126 7.89 -10.09 -15.80
C SER A 126 9.23 -10.83 -15.69
N ALA A 127 9.57 -11.61 -16.73
CA ALA A 127 10.88 -12.24 -16.82
C ALA A 127 12.04 -11.23 -16.80
N ALA A 128 11.81 -10.00 -17.28
CA ALA A 128 12.80 -8.92 -17.31
C ALA A 128 13.10 -8.35 -15.91
N SER A 129 12.09 -8.25 -15.04
CA SER A 129 12.26 -7.69 -13.68
C SER A 129 12.70 -8.73 -12.65
N LYS A 130 12.51 -10.04 -12.92
CA LYS A 130 12.90 -11.13 -12.00
C LYS A 130 14.38 -11.11 -11.57
N PRO A 131 15.37 -10.86 -12.44
CA PRO A 131 16.77 -10.82 -12.03
C PRO A 131 17.07 -9.72 -10.99
N ALA A 132 16.44 -8.55 -11.12
CA ALA A 132 16.63 -7.43 -10.21
C ALA A 132 15.86 -7.62 -8.89
N LEU A 133 14.62 -8.14 -8.96
CA LEU A 133 13.76 -8.33 -7.79
C LEU A 133 14.14 -9.57 -6.97
N GLY A 134 14.67 -10.61 -7.62
CA GLY A 134 14.84 -11.93 -7.02
C GLY A 134 13.51 -12.64 -6.77
N THR A 135 13.59 -13.91 -6.38
CA THR A 135 12.42 -14.78 -6.18
C THR A 135 11.51 -14.30 -5.05
N ARG A 136 12.11 -13.91 -3.93
CA ARG A 136 11.41 -13.52 -2.71
C ARG A 136 10.53 -12.27 -2.90
N LEU A 137 11.10 -11.19 -3.44
CA LEU A 137 10.35 -9.95 -3.67
C LEU A 137 9.36 -10.11 -4.82
N ALA A 138 9.71 -10.88 -5.87
CA ALA A 138 8.75 -11.15 -6.95
C ALA A 138 7.47 -11.83 -6.44
N ALA A 139 7.61 -12.87 -5.60
CA ALA A 139 6.46 -13.52 -4.98
C ALA A 139 5.63 -12.55 -4.10
N ALA A 140 6.29 -11.62 -3.40
CA ALA A 140 5.64 -10.61 -2.60
C ALA A 140 4.83 -9.61 -3.45
N LEU A 141 5.35 -9.15 -4.60
CA LEU A 141 4.61 -8.27 -5.50
C LEU A 141 3.38 -8.98 -6.10
N GLU A 142 3.52 -10.25 -6.47
CA GLU A 142 2.41 -11.06 -6.98
C GLU A 142 1.31 -11.25 -5.92
N HIS A 143 1.71 -11.49 -4.67
CA HIS A 143 0.77 -11.62 -3.57
C HIS A 143 0.13 -10.28 -3.18
N ALA A 144 0.89 -9.17 -3.18
CA ALA A 144 0.36 -7.83 -2.95
C ALA A 144 -0.72 -7.49 -3.98
N HIS A 145 -0.47 -7.76 -5.27
CA HIS A 145 -1.44 -7.51 -6.33
C HIS A 145 -2.72 -8.34 -6.14
N LEU A 146 -2.58 -9.62 -5.77
CA LEU A 146 -3.71 -10.48 -5.41
C LEU A 146 -4.56 -9.83 -4.29
N LEU A 147 -3.94 -9.38 -3.20
CA LEU A 147 -4.65 -8.76 -2.09
C LEU A 147 -5.30 -7.42 -2.45
N VAL A 148 -4.70 -6.63 -3.35
CA VAL A 148 -5.23 -5.33 -3.77
C VAL A 148 -6.45 -5.49 -4.69
N PHE A 149 -6.39 -6.36 -5.69
CA PHE A 149 -7.41 -6.39 -6.75
C PHE A 149 -8.30 -7.63 -6.76
N ARG A 150 -7.88 -8.74 -6.14
CA ARG A 150 -8.65 -9.98 -6.10
C ARG A 150 -8.52 -10.71 -4.76
N PRO A 151 -8.73 -10.03 -3.61
CA PRO A 151 -8.53 -10.63 -2.29
C PRO A 151 -9.42 -11.85 -2.04
N ARG A 152 -10.57 -11.96 -2.72
CA ARG A 152 -11.49 -13.11 -2.63
C ARG A 152 -10.93 -14.40 -3.23
N ASP A 153 -9.98 -14.30 -4.15
CA ASP A 153 -9.34 -15.45 -4.78
C ASP A 153 -8.17 -16.00 -3.96
N ALA A 154 -7.78 -15.33 -2.87
CA ALA A 154 -6.63 -15.74 -2.07
C ALA A 154 -6.85 -17.14 -1.47
N ALA A 155 -5.91 -18.04 -1.73
CA ALA A 155 -6.00 -19.44 -1.36
C ALA A 155 -4.74 -19.96 -0.67
N ALA A 156 -4.80 -21.18 -0.12
CA ALA A 156 -3.66 -21.83 0.53
C ALA A 156 -2.44 -21.99 -0.41
N ALA A 157 -2.68 -22.14 -1.71
CA ALA A 157 -1.61 -22.21 -2.71
C ALA A 157 -0.80 -20.90 -2.81
N ASP A 158 -1.43 -19.74 -2.62
CA ASP A 158 -0.73 -18.44 -2.63
C ASP A 158 0.16 -18.28 -1.39
N MET A 159 -0.30 -18.76 -0.23
CA MET A 159 0.52 -18.81 0.98
C MET A 159 1.73 -19.74 0.79
N LYS A 160 1.50 -20.91 0.19
CA LYS A 160 2.56 -21.87 -0.13
C LYS A 160 3.61 -21.24 -1.06
N ALA A 161 3.20 -20.48 -2.07
CA ALA A 161 4.13 -19.81 -2.99
C ALA A 161 5.06 -18.82 -2.26
N LEU A 162 4.56 -18.10 -1.25
CA LEU A 162 5.39 -17.23 -0.42
C LEU A 162 6.38 -18.03 0.44
N LEU A 163 5.93 -19.10 1.08
CA LEU A 163 6.79 -19.99 1.87
C LEU A 163 7.90 -20.61 1.01
N ASP A 164 7.56 -21.08 -0.19
CA ASP A 164 8.52 -21.65 -1.14
C ASP A 164 9.51 -20.59 -1.65
N ALA A 165 9.12 -19.31 -1.66
CA ALA A 165 10.00 -18.16 -1.95
C ALA A 165 10.82 -17.70 -0.72
N GLY A 166 10.74 -18.43 0.40
CA GLY A 166 11.54 -18.24 1.61
C GLY A 166 10.90 -17.35 2.67
N TRP A 167 9.67 -16.86 2.49
CA TRP A 167 8.98 -16.07 3.51
C TRP A 167 8.70 -16.92 4.76
N SER A 168 8.89 -16.34 5.95
CA SER A 168 8.45 -16.96 7.20
C SER A 168 6.94 -16.72 7.40
N ALA A 169 6.28 -17.54 8.23
CA ALA A 169 4.87 -17.31 8.56
C ALA A 169 4.66 -15.92 9.19
N THR A 170 5.56 -15.49 10.10
CA THR A 170 5.56 -14.15 10.70
C THR A 170 5.75 -13.04 9.66
N GLY A 171 6.65 -13.27 8.69
CA GLY A 171 6.87 -12.36 7.57
C GLY A 171 5.64 -12.21 6.69
N ILE A 172 4.91 -13.29 6.41
CA ILE A 172 3.65 -13.24 5.63
C ILE A 172 2.58 -12.42 6.35
N VAL A 173 2.42 -12.59 7.67
CA VAL A 173 1.48 -11.79 8.48
C VAL A 173 1.86 -10.32 8.43
N THR A 174 3.13 -10.00 8.68
CA THR A 174 3.65 -8.62 8.64
C THR A 174 3.48 -7.98 7.27
N PHE A 175 3.77 -8.73 6.20
CA PHE A 175 3.55 -8.32 4.82
C PHE A 175 2.05 -8.03 4.55
N SER A 176 1.15 -8.90 5.02
CA SER A 176 -0.29 -8.73 4.81
C SER A 176 -0.82 -7.49 5.54
N GLN A 177 -0.34 -7.24 6.76
CA GLN A 177 -0.63 -6.02 7.50
C GLN A 177 -0.13 -4.77 6.79
N LEU A 178 1.07 -4.83 6.20
CA LEU A 178 1.63 -3.75 5.38
C LEU A 178 0.72 -3.40 4.20
N VAL A 179 0.31 -4.40 3.40
CA VAL A 179 -0.57 -4.18 2.23
C VAL A 179 -1.93 -3.61 2.66
N ALA A 180 -2.50 -4.12 3.75
CA ALA A 180 -3.77 -3.63 4.30
C ALA A 180 -3.66 -2.16 4.77
N PHE A 181 -2.60 -1.82 5.50
CA PHE A 181 -2.34 -0.46 5.96
C PHE A 181 -2.17 0.52 4.79
N LEU A 182 -1.39 0.16 3.77
CA LEU A 182 -1.18 0.99 2.59
C LEU A 182 -2.48 1.25 1.82
N SER A 183 -3.28 0.20 1.62
CA SER A 183 -4.59 0.31 0.96
C SER A 183 -5.58 1.16 1.77
N PHE A 184 -5.49 1.13 3.10
CA PHE A 184 -6.23 2.05 3.98
C PHE A 184 -5.72 3.49 3.84
N GLN A 185 -4.42 3.71 3.93
CA GLN A 185 -3.79 5.03 3.92
C GLN A 185 -4.07 5.78 2.62
N VAL A 186 -3.93 5.12 1.46
CA VAL A 186 -4.23 5.71 0.15
C VAL A 186 -5.67 6.21 0.08
N ARG A 187 -6.64 5.39 0.54
CA ARG A 187 -8.06 5.76 0.53
C ARG A 187 -8.37 6.92 1.48
N VAL A 188 -7.81 6.91 2.69
CA VAL A 188 -8.01 7.99 3.66
C VAL A 188 -7.42 9.30 3.16
N VAL A 189 -6.18 9.29 2.66
CA VAL A 189 -5.53 10.49 2.10
C VAL A 189 -6.34 11.04 0.92
N SER A 190 -6.77 10.18 0.00
CA SER A 190 -7.59 10.59 -1.15
C SER A 190 -8.92 11.21 -0.72
N GLY A 191 -9.60 10.61 0.28
CA GLY A 191 -10.83 11.15 0.83
C GLY A 191 -10.65 12.51 1.51
N LEU A 192 -9.60 12.66 2.34
CA LEU A 192 -9.29 13.92 3.01
C LEU A 192 -8.94 15.04 2.02
N ARG A 193 -8.16 14.73 0.97
CA ARG A 193 -7.83 15.70 -0.09
C ARG A 193 -9.05 16.14 -0.88
N THR A 194 -9.97 15.21 -1.16
CA THR A 194 -11.24 15.53 -1.82
C THR A 194 -12.09 16.47 -0.94
N LEU A 195 -12.18 16.19 0.36
CA LEU A 195 -12.87 17.07 1.31
C LEU A 195 -12.23 18.47 1.39
N ALA A 196 -10.90 18.55 1.38
CA ALA A 196 -10.17 19.82 1.39
C ALA A 196 -10.52 20.67 0.16
N ALA A 197 -10.51 20.06 -1.03
CA ALA A 197 -10.82 20.75 -2.28
C ALA A 197 -12.27 21.27 -2.30
N VAL A 198 -13.23 20.47 -1.84
CA VAL A 198 -14.64 20.89 -1.74
C VAL A 198 -14.81 22.04 -0.74
N ASN A 199 -14.08 22.04 0.38
CA ASN A 199 -14.15 23.12 1.35
C ASN A 199 -13.58 24.43 0.78
N ALA A 200 -12.42 24.38 0.13
CA ALA A 200 -11.81 25.55 -0.51
C ALA A 200 -12.72 26.16 -1.60
N GLN A 201 -13.42 25.32 -2.37
CA GLN A 201 -14.40 25.79 -3.37
C GLN A 201 -15.59 26.53 -2.74
N LYS A 202 -16.07 26.08 -1.58
CA LYS A 202 -17.16 26.76 -0.86
C LYS A 202 -16.72 28.11 -0.29
N GLU A 203 -15.51 28.18 0.26
CA GLU A 203 -14.93 29.42 0.77
C GLU A 203 -14.72 30.44 -0.34
N ALA A 204 -14.27 30.02 -1.52
CA ALA A 204 -14.10 30.91 -2.68
C ALA A 204 -15.43 31.41 -3.29
N ALA A 205 -16.54 30.73 -3.02
CA ALA A 205 -17.88 31.08 -3.52
C ALA A 205 -18.72 31.90 -2.52
N SER A 206 -18.20 32.15 -1.32
CA SER A 206 -18.85 32.92 -0.24
C SER A 206 -18.26 34.33 -0.13
#